data_AF-A0A7Y9R4J4-F1
#
_entry.id   AF-A0A7Y9R4J4-F1
#
_cell.length_a   1.000
_cell.length_b   1.000
_cell.length_c   1.000
_cell.angle_alpha   90.00
_cell.angle_beta   90.00
_cell.angle_gamma   90.00
#
_symmetry.space_group_name_H-M   'P 1'
#
loop_
_entity.id
_entity.type
_entity.pdbx_description
1 polymer ?
#
loop_
_entity_poly.entity_id
_entity_poly.type
_entity_poly.pdbx_seq_one_letter_code
_entity_poly.pdbx_strand_id
1 'polypeptide(L)'
;MRRIRIRLPKPTRDGDDTICLVTTLSAEQADALTLAALYHQRWTIERAFLHLTTQLRCEVRTLCYPGAALFALACAMVAFNVLAVVKAAVRAAHGQEAEAALSG
;
A
#
# COMPACT_ATOMS: atom_id res chain seq x y z
N MET A 1 -14.57 -22.42 -4.65
CA MET A 1 -13.28 -21.71 -4.59
C MET A 1 -12.70 -21.63 -6.00
N ARG A 2 -12.26 -20.46 -6.44
CA ARG A 2 -11.71 -20.22 -7.79
C ARG A 2 -10.28 -19.72 -7.70
N ARG A 3 -9.46 -20.03 -8.70
CA ARG A 3 -8.14 -19.44 -8.91
C ARG A 3 -8.13 -18.64 -10.20
N ILE A 4 -7.78 -17.38 -10.11
CA ILE A 4 -7.62 -16.45 -11.23
C ILE A 4 -6.12 -16.23 -11.43
N ARG A 5 -5.64 -16.36 -12.67
CA ARG A 5 -4.25 -16.03 -13.03
C ARG A 5 -4.23 -14.67 -13.72
N ILE A 6 -3.46 -13.75 -13.16
CA ILE A 6 -3.31 -12.39 -13.65
C ILE A 6 -1.94 -12.29 -14.29
N ARG A 7 -1.88 -12.14 -15.61
CA ARG A 7 -0.63 -11.91 -16.34
C ARG A 7 -0.20 -10.46 -16.12
N LEU A 8 1.03 -10.26 -15.68
CA LEU A 8 1.58 -8.93 -15.50
C LEU A 8 2.18 -8.41 -16.81
N PRO A 9 2.01 -7.12 -17.13
CA PRO A 9 2.65 -6.51 -18.30
C PRO A 9 4.17 -6.37 -18.11
N LYS A 10 4.64 -6.32 -16.85
CA LYS A 10 6.05 -6.33 -16.46
C LYS A 10 6.24 -7.35 -15.34
N PRO A 11 7.34 -8.13 -15.35
CA PRO A 11 7.65 -9.02 -14.25
C PRO A 11 7.80 -8.28 -12.91
N THR A 12 7.56 -8.99 -11.80
CA THR A 12 7.91 -8.51 -10.46
C THR A 12 9.42 -8.37 -10.31
N ARG A 13 9.86 -7.74 -9.21
CA ARG A 13 11.31 -7.65 -8.86
C ARG A 13 11.97 -9.04 -8.84
N ASP A 14 11.22 -10.06 -8.43
CA ASP A 14 11.72 -11.43 -8.26
C ASP A 14 11.56 -12.26 -9.57
N GLY A 15 11.12 -11.63 -10.66
CA GLY A 15 11.03 -12.23 -12.00
C GLY A 15 9.68 -12.87 -12.35
N ASP A 16 8.72 -12.88 -11.42
CA ASP A 16 7.40 -13.47 -11.67
C ASP A 16 6.58 -12.63 -12.65
N ASP A 17 6.01 -13.27 -13.65
CA ASP A 17 5.18 -12.62 -14.67
C ASP A 17 3.68 -12.85 -14.46
N THR A 18 3.30 -13.55 -13.38
CA THR A 18 1.94 -13.99 -13.12
C THR A 18 1.62 -13.95 -11.64
N ILE A 19 0.49 -13.36 -11.27
CA ILE A 19 -0.07 -13.41 -9.91
C ILE A 19 -1.26 -14.37 -9.89
N CYS A 20 -1.33 -15.26 -8.89
CA CYS A 20 -2.49 -16.12 -8.68
C CYS A 20 -3.37 -15.56 -7.56
N LEU A 21 -4.58 -15.10 -7.92
CA LEU A 21 -5.61 -14.71 -6.97
C LEU A 21 -6.51 -15.90 -6.65
N VAL A 22 -6.70 -16.19 -5.37
CA VAL A 22 -7.62 -17.23 -4.90
C VAL A 22 -8.82 -16.56 -4.24
N THR A 23 -10.03 -16.94 -4.64
CA THR A 23 -11.28 -16.32 -4.16
C THR A 23 -12.36 -17.35 -3.84
N THR A 24 -13.21 -17.02 -2.88
CA THR A 24 -14.43 -17.77 -2.54
C THR A 24 -15.63 -17.33 -3.37
N LEU A 25 -15.57 -16.17 -4.04
CA LEU A 25 -16.68 -15.61 -4.83
C LEU A 25 -16.94 -16.42 -6.10
N SER A 26 -18.20 -16.71 -6.40
CA SER A 26 -18.62 -17.37 -7.64
C SER A 26 -18.42 -16.47 -8.87
N ALA A 27 -18.48 -17.04 -10.07
CA ALA A 27 -18.38 -16.27 -11.32
C ALA A 27 -19.57 -15.31 -11.53
N GLU A 28 -20.72 -15.62 -10.95
CA GLU A 28 -21.92 -14.77 -10.99
C GLU A 28 -21.80 -13.57 -10.04
N GLN A 29 -21.12 -13.74 -8.90
CA GLN A 29 -20.90 -12.66 -7.92
C GLN A 29 -19.87 -11.64 -8.41
N ALA A 30 -18.80 -12.12 -9.07
CA ALA A 30 -17.78 -11.26 -9.65
C ALA A 30 -16.98 -11.99 -10.75
N ASP A 31 -16.83 -11.33 -11.89
CA ASP A 31 -15.97 -11.79 -12.97
C ASP A 31 -14.47 -11.66 -12.62
N ALA A 32 -13.63 -12.31 -13.42
CA ALA A 32 -12.19 -12.37 -13.17
C ALA A 32 -11.47 -11.02 -13.35
N LEU A 33 -11.93 -10.17 -14.28
CA LEU A 33 -11.32 -8.87 -14.56
C LEU A 33 -11.61 -7.89 -13.43
N THR A 34 -12.85 -7.85 -12.95
CA THR A 34 -13.27 -7.05 -11.79
C THR A 34 -12.43 -7.42 -10.57
N LEU A 35 -12.27 -8.71 -10.28
CA LEU A 35 -11.46 -9.17 -9.16
C LEU A 35 -9.97 -8.86 -9.33
N ALA A 36 -9.42 -8.98 -10.54
CA ALA A 36 -8.04 -8.62 -10.84
C ALA A 36 -7.79 -7.11 -10.64
N ALA A 37 -8.71 -6.26 -11.08
CA ALA A 37 -8.63 -4.81 -10.92
C ALA A 37 -8.71 -4.40 -9.44
N LEU A 38 -9.62 -5.00 -8.68
CA LEU A 38 -9.70 -4.76 -7.23
C LEU A 38 -8.45 -5.24 -6.50
N TYR A 39 -7.92 -6.42 -6.86
CA TYR A 39 -6.67 -6.91 -6.27
C TYR A 39 -5.49 -5.98 -6.58
N HIS A 40 -5.45 -5.40 -7.79
CA HIS A 40 -4.42 -4.42 -8.15
C HIS A 40 -4.44 -3.18 -7.24
N GLN A 41 -5.60 -2.78 -6.71
CA GLN A 41 -5.68 -1.67 -5.75
C GLN A 41 -4.99 -1.97 -4.41
N ARG A 42 -4.72 -3.25 -4.08
CA ARG A 42 -3.98 -3.65 -2.87
C ARG A 42 -2.56 -3.06 -2.83
N TRP A 43 -1.96 -2.76 -3.99
CA TRP A 43 -0.66 -2.05 -4.02
C TRP A 43 -0.68 -0.71 -3.28
N THR A 44 -1.85 -0.09 -3.13
CA THR A 44 -2.00 1.16 -2.37
C THR A 44 -1.56 0.98 -0.92
N ILE A 45 -2.03 -0.07 -0.26
CA ILE A 45 -1.66 -0.35 1.14
C ILE A 45 -0.21 -0.83 1.23
N GLU A 46 0.26 -1.65 0.29
CA GLU A 46 1.66 -2.10 0.27
C GLU A 46 2.64 -0.93 0.14
N ARG A 47 2.34 0.05 -0.72
CA ARG A 47 3.16 1.26 -0.87
C ARG A 47 3.10 2.15 0.38
N ALA A 48 1.94 2.26 1.02
CA ALA A 48 1.81 2.99 2.29
C ALA A 48 2.68 2.37 3.40
N PHE A 49 2.67 1.04 3.53
CA PHE A 49 3.53 0.34 4.48
C PHE A 49 5.01 0.47 4.15
N LEU A 50 5.39 0.46 2.86
CA LEU A 50 6.76 0.74 2.45
C LEU A 50 7.22 2.13 2.94
N HIS A 51 6.40 3.17 2.80
CA HIS A 51 6.72 4.52 3.33
C HIS A 51 6.80 4.52 4.87
N LEU A 52 5.86 3.87 5.56
CA LEU A 52 5.89 3.74 7.02
C LEU A 52 7.22 3.12 7.50
N THR A 53 7.69 2.06 6.84
CA THR A 53 8.94 1.38 7.20
C THR A 53 10.17 2.22 6.84
N THR A 54 10.24 2.76 5.62
CA THR A 54 11.46 3.39 5.08
C THR A 54 11.65 4.85 5.51
N GLN A 55 10.56 5.60 5.65
CA GLN A 55 10.61 7.03 5.96
C GLN A 55 10.34 7.28 7.45
N LEU A 56 9.30 6.65 8.00
CA LEU A 56 8.87 6.86 9.39
C LEU A 56 9.44 5.85 10.37
N ARG A 57 10.20 4.85 9.89
CA ARG A 57 10.86 3.81 10.72
C ARG A 57 9.89 3.20 11.74
N CYS A 58 8.69 2.86 11.28
CA CYS A 58 7.59 2.40 12.14
C CYS A 58 7.93 1.12 12.93
N GLU A 59 8.96 0.38 12.52
CA GLU A 59 9.50 -0.80 13.21
C GLU A 59 10.82 -0.46 13.93
N VAL A 60 10.70 0.07 15.15
CA VAL A 60 11.86 0.47 15.96
C VAL A 60 12.55 -0.78 16.55
N ARG A 61 13.79 -1.05 16.12
CA ARG A 61 14.59 -2.25 16.48
C ARG A 61 14.91 -2.42 17.98
N THR A 62 14.76 -1.39 18.82
CA THR A 62 15.42 -1.34 20.14
C THR A 62 14.48 -1.22 21.33
N LEU A 63 13.16 -1.21 21.13
CA LEU A 63 12.26 -0.95 22.25
C LEU A 63 12.14 -2.14 23.22
N CYS A 64 12.47 -3.37 22.78
CA CYS A 64 12.48 -4.64 23.57
C CYS A 64 11.27 -4.83 24.50
N TYR A 65 10.19 -4.12 24.22
CA TYR A 65 8.97 -4.01 25.01
C TYR A 65 7.81 -3.92 24.02
N PRO A 66 7.02 -5.00 23.84
CA PRO A 66 6.00 -5.07 22.80
C PRO A 66 5.01 -3.89 22.81
N GLY A 67 4.65 -3.38 24.00
CA GLY A 67 3.77 -2.23 24.13
C GLY A 67 4.35 -0.92 23.58
N ALA A 68 5.64 -0.69 23.79
CA ALA A 68 6.32 0.50 23.28
C ALA A 68 6.52 0.41 21.76
N ALA A 69 6.83 -0.78 21.24
CA ALA A 69 6.92 -1.03 19.81
C ALA A 69 5.57 -0.77 19.11
N LEU A 70 4.46 -1.27 19.70
CA LEU A 70 3.12 -1.04 19.18
C LEU A 70 2.74 0.45 19.23
N PHE A 71 3.08 1.14 20.33
CA PHE A 71 2.83 2.57 20.44
C PHE A 71 3.60 3.38 19.40
N ALA A 72 4.88 3.06 19.17
CA ALA A 72 5.70 3.71 18.14
C ALA A 72 5.12 3.48 16.73
N LEU A 73 4.69 2.25 16.42
CA LEU A 73 4.00 1.93 15.17
C LEU A 73 2.71 2.75 15.01
N ALA A 74 1.88 2.83 16.06
CA ALA A 74 0.65 3.62 16.03
C ALA A 74 0.93 5.11 15.78
N CYS A 75 1.94 5.68 16.44
CA CYS A 75 2.39 7.05 16.21
C CYS A 75 2.86 7.27 14.76
N ALA A 76 3.62 6.33 14.19
CA ALA A 76 4.04 6.40 12.78
C ALA A 76 2.84 6.36 11.83
N MET A 77 1.82 5.54 12.11
CA MET A 77 0.59 5.49 11.30
C MET A 77 -0.19 6.81 11.35
N VAL A 78 -0.32 7.42 12.54
CA VAL A 78 -0.96 8.74 12.67
C VAL A 78 -0.18 9.80 11.91
N ALA A 79 1.15 9.84 12.06
CA ALA A 79 2.01 10.78 11.35
C ALA A 79 1.90 10.62 9.82
N PHE A 80 1.84 9.39 9.33
CA PHE A 80 1.62 9.10 7.91
C PHE A 80 0.29 9.66 7.42
N ASN A 81 -0.80 9.46 8.16
CA ASN A 81 -2.11 10.00 7.79
C ASN A 81 -2.11 11.53 7.76
N VAL A 82 -1.46 12.18 8.73
CA VAL A 82 -1.30 13.65 8.75
C VAL A 82 -0.53 14.11 7.51
N LEU A 83 0.59 13.46 7.18
CA LEU A 83 1.36 13.80 5.98
C LEU A 83 0.55 13.59 4.69
N ALA A 84 -0.27 12.55 4.61
CA ALA A 84 -1.13 12.30 3.47
C ALA A 84 -2.18 13.41 3.29
N VAL A 85 -2.77 13.91 4.39
CA VAL A 85 -3.70 15.05 4.36
C VAL A 85 -2.99 16.33 3.92
N VAL A 86 -1.80 16.60 4.46
CA VAL A 86 -1.00 17.78 4.08
C VAL A 86 -0.66 17.73 2.58
N LYS A 87 -0.18 16.59 2.07
CA LYS A 87 0.08 16.39 0.64
C LYS A 87 -1.18 16.62 -0.20
N ALA A 88 -2.32 16.08 0.22
CA ALA A 88 -3.58 16.28 -0.47
C ALA A 88 -4.00 17.76 -0.51
N ALA A 89 -3.83 18.50 0.59
CA ALA A 89 -4.13 19.92 0.67
C ALA A 89 -3.20 20.75 -0.22
N VAL A 90 -1.88 20.48 -0.21
CA VAL A 90 -0.91 21.14 -1.10
C VAL A 90 -1.27 20.89 -2.56
N ARG A 91 -1.56 19.64 -2.92
CA ARG A 91 -1.98 19.29 -4.28
C ARG A 91 -3.25 20.04 -4.71
N ALA A 92 -4.21 20.20 -3.82
CA ALA A 92 -5.46 20.92 -4.10
C ALA A 92 -5.23 22.43 -4.29
N ALA A 93 -4.34 23.05 -3.50
CA ALA A 93 -4.10 24.48 -3.53
C ALA A 93 -3.04 24.92 -4.56
N HIS A 94 -2.02 24.09 -4.80
CA HIS A 94 -0.80 24.44 -5.54
C HIS A 94 -0.44 23.46 -6.66
N GLY A 95 -1.29 22.45 -6.93
CA GLY A 95 -1.07 21.48 -8.00
C GLY A 95 -0.11 20.34 -7.63
N GLN A 96 0.02 19.37 -8.54
CA GLN A 96 0.75 18.12 -8.29
C GLN A 96 2.27 18.32 -8.16
N GLU A 97 2.85 19.27 -8.88
CA GLU A 97 4.30 19.55 -8.82
C GLU A 97 4.73 20.02 -7.42
N ALA A 98 3.91 20.87 -6.80
CA ALA A 98 4.15 21.34 -5.44
C ALA A 98 4.06 20.20 -4.40
N GLU A 99 3.13 19.25 -4.58
CA GLU A 99 3.02 18.07 -3.70
C GLU A 99 4.21 17.11 -3.87
N ALA A 100 4.69 16.93 -5.11
CA ALA A 100 5.84 16.08 -5.39
C ALA A 100 7.11 16.59 -4.69
N ALA A 101 7.29 17.91 -4.59
CA ALA A 101 8.42 18.53 -3.90
C ALA A 101 8.46 18.22 -2.39
N LEU A 102 7.32 17.91 -1.75
CA LEU A 102 7.28 17.47 -0.34
C LEU A 102 7.71 16.02 -0.13
N SER A 103 7.86 15.24 -1.21
CA SER A 103 8.16 13.80 -1.14
C SER A 103 9.65 13.47 -1.34
N GLY A 104 10.52 14.50 -1.33
CA GLY A 104 11.98 14.38 -1.43
C GLY A 104 12.64 13.89 -0.15
#